data_AF-A0A1H4ERC7-F1
#
_entry.id   AF-A0A1H4ERC7-F1
#
_cell.length_a   1.000
_cell.length_b   1.000
_cell.length_c   1.000
_cell.angle_alpha   90.00
_cell.angle_beta   90.00
_cell.angle_gamma   90.00
#
_symmetry.space_group_name_H-M   'P 1'
#
loop_
_entity.id
_entity.type
_entity.pdbx_description
1 polymer ?
#
loop_
_entity_poly.entity_id
_entity_poly.type
_entity_poly.pdbx_seq_one_letter_code
_entity_poly.pdbx_strand_id
1 'polypeptide(L)'
;MTEKEKLGDRLRKLREKIPSSDYVKDFISQQELADKNIGLTKHLIGTIERGDANPTLEKLIFLGKALNLRTLNILDVDINIEKFIKECEKIK
;
A
#
# COMPACT_ATOMS: atom_id res chain seq x y z
N MET A 1 -2.62 -12.49 17.57
CA MET A 1 -2.43 -11.79 16.28
C MET A 1 -3.45 -12.32 15.29
N THR A 2 -4.39 -11.47 14.86
CA THR A 2 -5.42 -11.75 13.85
C THR A 2 -4.86 -11.69 12.44
N GLU A 3 -5.62 -12.16 11.45
CA GLU A 3 -5.20 -12.08 10.03
C GLU A 3 -5.02 -10.62 9.55
N LYS A 4 -5.84 -9.69 10.05
CA LYS A 4 -5.69 -8.26 9.75
C LYS A 4 -4.40 -7.70 10.34
N GLU A 5 -4.04 -8.09 11.57
CA GLU A 5 -2.78 -7.68 12.19
C GLU A 5 -1.56 -8.26 11.45
N LYS A 6 -1.63 -9.51 10.98
CA LYS A 6 -0.56 -10.12 10.15
C LYS A 6 -0.36 -9.35 8.84
N LEU A 7 -1.45 -9.02 8.15
CA LEU A 7 -1.42 -8.24 6.92
C LEU A 7 -0.85 -6.83 7.17
N GLY A 8 -1.34 -6.16 8.21
CA GLY A 8 -0.88 -4.84 8.62
C GLY A 8 0.61 -4.80 8.95
N ASP A 9 1.09 -5.77 9.73
CA ASP A 9 2.52 -5.89 10.06
C ASP A 9 3.38 -6.13 8.82
N ARG A 10 2.91 -6.96 7.88
CA ARG A 10 3.62 -7.18 6.61
C ARG A 10 3.70 -5.91 5.77
N LEU A 11 2.61 -5.14 5.67
CA LEU A 11 2.59 -3.87 4.94
C LEU A 11 3.52 -2.83 5.57
N ARG A 12 3.50 -2.71 6.90
CA ARG A 12 4.45 -1.85 7.63
C ARG A 12 5.90 -2.22 7.31
N LYS A 13 6.24 -3.51 7.41
CA LYS A 13 7.59 -4.01 7.11
C LYS A 13 8.01 -3.78 5.65
N LEU A 14 7.07 -3.76 4.70
CA LEU A 14 7.36 -3.39 3.32
C LEU A 14 7.62 -1.89 3.18
N ARG A 15 6.81 -1.05 3.84
CA ARG A 15 7.01 0.40 3.86
C ARG A 15 8.36 0.78 4.46
N GLU A 16 8.73 0.16 5.58
CA GLU A 16 9.98 0.44 6.30
C GLU A 16 11.26 0.04 5.52
N LYS A 17 11.13 -0.69 4.40
CA LYS A 17 12.26 -0.97 3.48
C LYS A 17 12.51 0.15 2.47
N ILE A 18 11.61 1.11 2.37
CA ILE A 18 11.69 2.17 1.38
C ILE A 18 12.29 3.40 2.06
N PRO A 19 13.42 3.94 1.57
CA PRO A 19 14.01 5.14 2.14
C PRO A 19 13.07 6.33 1.97
N SER A 20 13.07 7.24 2.96
CA SER A 20 12.38 8.52 2.80
C SER A 20 13.08 9.37 1.75
N SER A 21 12.30 10.01 0.87
CA SER A 21 12.81 11.03 -0.04
C SER A 21 12.73 12.43 0.55
N ASP A 22 11.82 12.65 1.50
CA ASP A 22 11.43 14.01 1.90
C ASP A 22 12.07 14.43 3.23
N TYR A 23 12.65 13.50 3.99
CA TYR A 23 13.25 13.77 5.29
C TYR A 23 14.51 12.93 5.57
N VAL A 24 15.35 13.41 6.47
CA VAL A 24 16.49 12.65 7.04
C VAL A 24 15.96 11.64 8.05
N LYS A 25 15.34 10.58 7.55
CA LYS A 25 14.84 9.45 8.32
C LYS A 25 15.08 8.16 7.58
N ASP A 26 15.18 7.06 8.33
CA ASP A 26 15.61 5.78 7.77
C ASP A 26 14.64 5.22 6.72
N PHE A 27 13.34 5.52 6.84
CA PHE A 27 12.31 5.02 5.93
C PHE A 27 11.12 5.97 5.72
N ILE A 28 10.38 5.75 4.64
CA ILE A 28 9.22 6.54 4.24
C ILE A 28 8.09 6.45 5.29
N SER A 29 7.54 7.60 5.64
CA SER A 29 6.41 7.72 6.57
C SER A 29 5.07 7.38 5.90
N GLN A 30 4.04 7.14 6.71
CA GLN A 30 2.67 6.96 6.23
C GLN A 30 2.13 8.21 5.50
N GLN A 31 2.58 9.41 5.89
CA GLN A 31 2.18 10.66 5.25
C GLN A 31 2.78 10.74 3.84
N GLU A 32 4.09 10.58 3.71
CA GLU A 32 4.76 10.61 2.40
C GLU A 32 4.24 9.51 1.46
N LEU A 33 3.92 8.33 2.00
CA LEU A 33 3.33 7.26 1.18
C LEU A 33 1.94 7.66 0.65
N ALA A 34 1.14 8.37 1.47
CA ALA A 34 -0.15 8.91 1.04
C ALA A 34 0.03 10.03 0.00
N ASP A 35 0.99 10.94 0.20
CA ASP A 35 1.24 12.06 -0.71
C ASP A 35 1.65 11.59 -2.12
N LYS A 36 2.27 10.40 -2.21
CA LYS A 36 2.68 9.76 -3.47
C LYS A 36 1.58 8.92 -4.13
N ASN A 37 0.37 8.84 -3.57
CA ASN A 37 -0.70 8.01 -4.15
C ASN A 37 -2.10 8.61 -4.03
N ILE A 38 -2.73 8.79 -5.19
CA ILE A 38 -4.14 9.19 -5.27
C ILE A 38 -4.99 8.02 -4.74
N GLY A 39 -5.83 8.29 -3.74
CA GLY A 39 -6.76 7.30 -3.19
C GLY A 39 -6.32 6.62 -1.89
N LEU A 40 -5.16 6.99 -1.34
CA LEU A 40 -4.74 6.61 0.00
C LEU A 40 -4.68 7.84 0.92
N THR A 41 -4.99 7.65 2.19
CA THR A 41 -4.80 8.68 3.22
C THR A 41 -3.89 8.14 4.31
N LYS A 42 -3.15 9.02 5.00
CA LYS A 42 -2.34 8.65 6.17
C LYS A 42 -3.16 7.84 7.18
N HIS A 43 -4.39 8.27 7.45
CA HIS A 43 -5.28 7.58 8.39
C HIS A 43 -5.58 6.16 7.95
N LEU A 44 -5.96 5.94 6.68
CA LEU A 44 -6.22 4.61 6.12
C LEU A 44 -4.99 3.70 6.19
N ILE A 45 -3.81 4.23 5.84
CA ILE A 45 -2.55 3.46 5.91
C ILE A 45 -2.30 3.04 7.37
N GLY A 46 -2.44 3.96 8.32
CA GLY A 46 -2.25 3.68 9.73
C GLY A 46 -3.24 2.66 10.30
N THR A 47 -4.52 2.72 9.92
CA THR A 47 -5.52 1.74 10.37
C THR A 47 -5.29 0.36 9.76
N ILE A 48 -4.80 0.28 8.53
CA ILE A 48 -4.39 -1.01 7.92
C ILE A 48 -3.17 -1.57 8.65
N GLU A 49 -2.13 -0.78 8.89
CA GLU A 49 -0.88 -1.24 9.55
C GLU A 49 -1.12 -1.76 10.98
N ARG A 50 -2.12 -1.23 11.68
CA ARG A 50 -2.53 -1.72 13.01
C ARG A 50 -3.48 -2.91 12.98
N GLY A 51 -4.02 -3.29 11.82
CA GLY A 51 -5.04 -4.34 11.69
C GLY A 51 -6.47 -3.89 12.02
N ASP A 52 -6.69 -2.59 12.20
CA ASP A 52 -8.01 -2.00 12.49
C ASP A 52 -8.91 -2.06 11.26
N ALA A 53 -8.34 -1.87 10.06
CA ALA A 53 -9.06 -1.86 8.79
C ALA A 53 -8.84 -3.14 7.96
N ASN A 54 -9.87 -3.52 7.19
CA ASN A 54 -9.76 -4.52 6.14
C ASN A 54 -9.69 -3.81 4.78
N PRO A 55 -8.51 -3.69 4.14
CA PRO A 55 -8.39 -2.98 2.88
C PRO A 55 -9.09 -3.75 1.75
N THR A 56 -9.67 -3.02 0.80
CA THR A 56 -10.13 -3.61 -0.46
C THR A 56 -8.92 -3.97 -1.34
N LEU A 57 -9.13 -4.84 -2.33
CA LEU A 57 -8.12 -5.16 -3.33
C LEU A 57 -7.56 -3.90 -4.01
N GLU A 58 -8.42 -2.95 -4.38
CA GLU A 58 -8.03 -1.68 -4.99
C GLU A 58 -7.08 -0.88 -4.08
N LYS A 59 -7.35 -0.80 -2.77
CA LYS A 59 -6.46 -0.12 -1.81
C LYS A 59 -5.13 -0.83 -1.65
N LEU A 60 -5.11 -2.17 -1.69
CA LEU A 60 -3.86 -2.95 -1.70
C LEU A 60 -3.04 -2.69 -2.97
N ILE A 61 -3.68 -2.52 -4.13
CA ILE A 61 -3.02 -2.21 -5.39
C ILE A 61 -2.45 -0.78 -5.38
N PHE A 62 -3.18 0.21 -4.87
CA PHE A 62 -2.65 1.57 -4.70
C PHE A 62 -1.49 1.60 -3.70
N LEU A 63 -1.56 0.83 -2.62
CA LEU A 63 -0.41 0.65 -1.71
C LEU A 63 0.78 0.03 -2.44
N GLY A 64 0.56 -1.00 -3.24
CA GLY A 64 1.59 -1.62 -4.07
C GLY A 64 2.25 -0.61 -5.01
N LYS A 65 1.47 0.24 -5.69
CA LYS A 65 1.98 1.34 -6.52
C LYS A 65 2.80 2.33 -5.68
N ALA A 66 2.32 2.73 -4.51
CA ALA A 66 3.01 3.67 -3.62
C ALA A 66 4.36 3.11 -3.12
N LEU A 67 4.41 1.79 -2.94
CA LEU A 67 5.61 1.04 -2.56
C LEU A 67 6.51 0.69 -3.77
N ASN A 68 6.20 1.21 -4.96
CA ASN A 68 6.92 0.96 -6.22
C ASN A 68 7.03 -0.53 -6.60
N LEU A 69 5.98 -1.30 -6.30
CA LEU A 69 5.87 -2.70 -6.70
C LEU A 69 5.30 -2.80 -8.13
N ARG A 70 5.80 -3.78 -8.90
CA ARG A 70 5.28 -4.08 -10.25
C ARG A 70 4.13 -5.08 -10.22
N THR A 71 4.19 -6.02 -9.29
CA THR A 71 3.24 -7.13 -9.16
C THR A 71 2.78 -7.25 -7.71
N LEU A 72 1.50 -7.57 -7.52
CA LEU A 72 0.93 -7.95 -6.24
C LEU A 72 0.45 -9.41 -6.34
N ASN A 73 1.00 -10.29 -5.51
CA ASN A 73 0.57 -11.69 -5.42
C ASN A 73 -0.45 -11.84 -4.28
N ILE A 74 -1.65 -12.32 -4.60
CA ILE A 74 -2.71 -12.63 -3.63
C ILE A 74 -3.32 -13.97 -3.99
N LEU A 75 -3.31 -14.95 -3.08
CA LEU A 75 -3.93 -16.27 -3.27
C LEU A 75 -3.51 -16.95 -4.59
N ASP A 76 -2.20 -16.92 -4.88
CA ASP A 76 -1.60 -17.45 -6.11
C ASP A 76 -2.01 -16.74 -7.41
N VAL A 77 -2.62 -15.56 -7.30
CA VAL A 77 -2.91 -14.67 -8.43
C VAL A 77 -1.91 -13.52 -8.46
N ASP A 78 -1.17 -13.41 -9.57
CA ASP A 78 -0.30 -12.27 -9.85
C ASP A 78 -1.06 -11.16 -10.56
N ILE A 79 -1.17 -10.02 -9.89
CA ILE A 79 -1.83 -8.83 -10.40
C ILE A 79 -0.78 -7.83 -10.85
N ASN A 80 -0.81 -7.46 -12.13
CA ASN A 80 -0.02 -6.34 -12.65
C ASN A 80 -0.64 -5.01 -12.19
N ILE A 81 0.10 -4.28 -11.37
CA ILE A 81 -0.40 -3.06 -10.70
C ILE A 81 -0.72 -1.96 -11.72
N GLU A 82 0.16 -1.75 -12.70
CA GLU A 82 -0.04 -0.69 -13.71
C GLU A 82 -1.22 -0.98 -14.64
N LYS A 83 -1.38 -2.24 -15.05
CA LYS A 83 -2.49 -2.67 -15.90
C LYS A 83 -3.82 -2.45 -15.19
N PHE A 84 -3.93 -2.89 -13.93
CA PHE A 84 -5.15 -2.74 -13.15
C PHE A 84 -5.56 -1.26 -13.00
N ILE A 85 -4.61 -0.39 -12.70
CA ILE A 85 -4.91 1.04 -12.50
C ILE A 85 -5.39 1.68 -13.81
N LYS A 86 -4.78 1.34 -14.94
CA LYS A 86 -5.25 1.80 -16.27
C LYS A 86 -6.66 1.30 -16.60
N GLU A 87 -7.04 0.12 -16.13
CA GLU A 87 -8.40 -0.41 -16.30
C GLU A 87 -9.42 0.38 -15.45
N CYS A 88 -9.08 0.74 -14.22
CA CYS A 88 -9.91 1.59 -13.37
C CYS A 88 -10.13 3.01 -13.92
N GLU A 89 -9.12 3.58 -14.58
CA GLU A 89 -9.19 4.92 -15.19
C GLU A 89 -10.12 4.96 -16.41
N LYS A 90 -10.26 3.85 -17.16
CA LYS A 90 -11.11 3.76 -18.35
C LYS A 90 -12.61 3.64 -18.04
N ILE A 91 -12.95 3.30 -16.80
CA ILE A 91 -14.33 3.05 -16.36
C ILE A 91 -14.97 4.35 -15.80
N LYS A 92 -14.17 5.41 -15.62
CA LYS A 92 -14.62 6.75 -15.18
C LYS A 92 -14.89 7.66 -16.36
#